data_AF-A0A6P7ZXD9-F1
#
_entry.id   AF-A0A6P7ZXD9-F1
#
_cell.length_a   1.000
_cell.length_b   1.000
_cell.length_c   1.000
_cell.angle_alpha   90.00
_cell.angle_beta   90.00
_cell.angle_gamma   90.00
#
_symmetry.space_group_name_H-M   'P 1'
#
loop_
_entity.id
_entity.type
_entity.pdbx_description
1 polymer ?
#
loop_
_entity_poly.entity_id
_entity_poly.type
_entity_poly.pdbx_seq_one_letter_code
_entity_poly.pdbx_strand_id
1 'polypeptide(L)'
;MCNAQSSLDPCWRVEKRYSNRVLIGNWLEERKKFKRNLYPTSKSCQGIDFVVPFSDGRPDLILGRAFKKKNEGLPKQLLLSHHGELNHKHLVSVYDDHYMRHGNSSLPPLRKFNGNKLAWLPEKSDYPIDEPPTNYGLLEFKRKTWQDEKSVDLRSVYTVSYVQPPPSAFAAIRYAVAPRALSSSLHQHNNLNKNLNLKDQKQLQVPDQRVGATMASLVVVTPPENNSMGP
;
A
#
# COMPACT_ATOMS: atom_id res chain seq x y z
N MET A 1 49.36 -27.19 21.35
CA MET A 1 48.57 -28.02 20.41
C MET A 1 49.40 -29.25 20.08
N CYS A 2 48.89 -30.42 20.47
CA CYS A 2 49.57 -31.70 20.36
C CYS A 2 49.50 -32.16 18.90
N ASN A 3 50.64 -32.23 18.20
CA ASN A 3 50.66 -32.75 16.83
C ASN A 3 50.47 -34.26 16.85
N ALA A 4 49.36 -34.71 16.27
CA ALA A 4 49.02 -36.10 16.01
C ALA A 4 49.88 -36.62 14.85
N GLN A 5 51.05 -37.18 15.17
CA GLN A 5 51.87 -38.00 14.26
C GLN A 5 52.80 -38.85 15.12
N SER A 6 52.21 -39.86 15.77
CA SER A 6 52.92 -40.81 16.63
C SER A 6 52.27 -42.19 16.59
N SER A 7 51.77 -42.62 15.42
CA SER A 7 50.98 -43.86 15.32
C SER A 7 51.65 -44.97 14.52
N LEU A 8 52.95 -44.90 14.24
CA LEU A 8 53.64 -45.94 13.46
C LEU A 8 54.88 -46.52 14.16
N ASP A 9 55.22 -46.06 15.37
CA ASP A 9 56.32 -46.64 16.12
C ASP A 9 55.80 -47.82 16.97
N PRO A 10 56.38 -49.02 16.88
CA PRO A 10 55.96 -50.14 17.69
C PRO A 10 56.19 -49.84 19.18
N CYS A 11 55.24 -50.20 20.03
CA CYS A 11 55.14 -49.77 21.44
C CYS A 11 56.35 -50.11 22.34
N TRP A 12 57.29 -50.93 21.86
CA TRP A 12 58.48 -51.36 22.59
C TRP A 12 59.71 -50.47 22.35
N ARG A 13 59.66 -49.52 21.40
CA ARG A 13 60.79 -48.63 21.07
C ARG A 13 60.36 -47.16 21.11
N VAL A 14 60.30 -46.59 22.31
CA VAL A 14 59.93 -45.19 22.54
C VAL A 14 61.20 -44.33 22.55
N GLU A 15 61.42 -43.56 21.49
CA GLU A 15 62.50 -42.56 21.48
C GLU A 15 62.14 -41.34 22.34
N LYS A 16 63.13 -40.80 23.05
CA LYS A 16 62.94 -39.58 23.85
C LYS A 16 62.70 -38.39 22.92
N ARG A 17 61.62 -37.66 23.14
CA ARG A 17 61.33 -36.40 22.43
C ARG A 17 61.96 -35.23 23.16
N TYR A 18 62.61 -34.34 22.41
CA TYR A 18 63.25 -33.15 22.95
C TYR A 18 62.74 -31.90 22.24
N SER A 19 63.03 -30.73 22.80
CA SER A 19 62.68 -29.44 22.18
C SER A 19 63.45 -29.22 20.88
N ASN A 20 62.88 -28.48 19.91
CA ASN A 20 63.51 -28.11 18.62
C ASN A 20 64.80 -27.27 18.75
N ARG A 21 65.30 -27.04 19.97
CA ARG A 21 66.63 -26.46 20.24
C ARG A 21 67.72 -27.53 20.40
N VAL A 22 67.33 -28.78 20.66
CA VAL A 22 68.26 -29.89 20.89
C VAL A 22 68.54 -30.59 19.56
N LEU A 23 69.82 -30.75 19.23
CA LEU A 23 70.30 -31.31 17.96
C LEU A 23 70.13 -32.84 17.94
N ILE A 24 68.94 -33.30 17.56
CA ILE A 24 68.63 -34.71 17.32
C ILE A 24 68.41 -34.95 15.83
N GLY A 25 68.45 -36.20 15.38
CA GLY A 25 68.49 -36.56 13.94
C GLY A 25 67.48 -35.84 13.04
N ASN A 26 66.31 -35.44 13.55
CA ASN A 26 65.28 -34.71 12.78
C ASN A 26 65.21 -33.19 13.05
N TRP A 27 66.21 -32.63 13.74
CA TRP A 27 66.24 -31.25 14.21
C TRP A 27 66.11 -30.21 13.09
N LEU A 28 66.79 -30.43 11.97
CA LEU A 28 66.79 -29.51 10.83
C LEU A 28 65.39 -29.43 10.18
N GLU A 29 64.75 -30.59 10.00
CA GLU A 29 63.43 -30.69 9.37
C GLU A 29 62.33 -30.08 10.24
N GLU A 30 62.39 -30.27 11.56
CA GLU A 30 61.44 -29.66 12.49
C GLU A 30 61.50 -28.12 12.49
N ARG A 31 62.66 -27.55 12.15
CA ARG A 31 62.86 -26.10 12.07
C ARG A 31 62.50 -25.52 10.70
N LYS A 32 62.54 -26.33 9.64
CA LYS A 32 62.10 -25.98 8.28
C LYS A 32 60.59 -26.01 8.09
N LYS A 33 59.81 -26.51 9.06
CA LYS A 33 58.34 -26.50 9.02
C LYS A 33 57.84 -25.07 8.76
N PHE A 34 57.25 -24.88 7.58
CA PHE A 34 56.80 -23.59 7.07
C PHE A 34 55.78 -22.97 8.02
N LYS A 35 56.12 -21.83 8.63
CA LYS A 35 55.13 -20.99 9.31
C LYS A 35 54.35 -20.26 8.22
N ARG A 36 53.10 -20.65 8.00
CA ARG A 36 52.19 -19.94 7.08
C ARG A 36 52.00 -18.52 7.63
N ASN A 37 52.75 -17.57 7.09
CA ASN A 37 52.55 -16.16 7.44
C ASN A 37 51.16 -15.73 6.96
N LEU A 38 50.42 -15.02 7.81
CA LEU A 38 49.09 -14.46 7.54
C LEU A 38 49.13 -13.28 6.54
N TYR A 39 50.04 -13.28 5.57
CA TYR A 39 50.03 -12.24 4.54
C TYR A 39 48.79 -12.44 3.64
N PRO A 40 48.10 -11.36 3.26
CA PRO A 40 46.91 -11.45 2.43
C PRO A 40 47.27 -12.19 1.12
N THR A 41 46.46 -13.18 0.79
CA THR A 41 46.61 -14.02 -0.41
C THR A 41 46.73 -13.15 -1.66
N SER A 42 47.60 -13.54 -2.59
CA SER A 42 47.78 -12.88 -3.88
C SER A 42 46.41 -12.66 -4.54
N LYS A 43 46.09 -11.41 -4.89
CA LYS A 43 44.82 -11.09 -5.54
C LYS A 43 44.79 -11.75 -6.92
N SER A 44 43.63 -12.25 -7.34
CA SER A 44 43.44 -12.73 -8.71
C SER A 44 43.66 -11.58 -9.71
N CYS A 45 43.97 -11.90 -10.97
CA CYS A 45 44.06 -10.91 -12.05
C CYS A 45 42.81 -10.02 -12.12
N GLN A 46 41.61 -10.61 -11.99
CA GLN A 46 40.36 -9.83 -11.89
C GLN A 46 40.29 -8.91 -10.66
N GLY A 47 40.85 -9.31 -9.51
CA GLY A 47 40.95 -8.45 -8.33
C GLY A 47 41.95 -7.29 -8.49
N ILE A 48 42.83 -7.36 -9.49
CA ILE A 48 43.76 -6.28 -9.83
C ILE A 48 43.08 -5.35 -10.85
N ASP A 49 42.43 -5.93 -11.87
CA ASP A 49 41.83 -5.19 -12.98
C ASP A 49 40.54 -4.44 -12.59
N PHE A 50 39.74 -5.00 -11.68
CA PHE A 50 38.39 -4.49 -11.38
C PHE A 50 38.18 -4.04 -9.92
N VAL A 51 39.09 -4.38 -8.99
CA VAL A 51 38.95 -4.08 -7.54
C VAL A 51 39.95 -3.01 -7.06
N VAL A 52 40.70 -2.39 -7.97
CA VAL A 52 41.13 -1.01 -7.74
C VAL A 52 40.01 -0.14 -8.32
N PRO A 53 38.95 0.19 -7.55
CA PRO A 53 38.15 1.32 -7.97
C PRO A 53 39.14 2.47 -8.03
N PHE A 54 39.34 3.04 -9.21
CA PHE A 54 39.68 4.46 -9.26
C PHE A 54 38.80 5.11 -8.20
N SER A 55 39.38 5.74 -7.17
CA SER A 55 38.61 6.31 -6.04
C SER A 55 37.43 7.13 -6.53
N ASP A 56 37.57 7.67 -7.73
CA ASP A 56 36.64 8.55 -8.43
C ASP A 56 36.11 7.93 -9.74
N GLY A 57 36.11 6.59 -9.89
CA GLY A 57 35.64 5.86 -11.09
C GLY A 57 34.16 6.01 -11.41
N ARG A 58 33.45 6.91 -10.72
CA ARG A 58 32.15 7.41 -11.13
C ARG A 58 32.38 8.47 -12.20
N PRO A 59 31.81 8.32 -13.41
CA PRO A 59 31.88 9.38 -14.40
C PRO A 59 31.38 10.67 -13.75
N ASP A 60 32.14 11.76 -13.92
CA ASP A 60 31.81 13.04 -13.31
C ASP A 60 30.41 13.46 -13.75
N LEU A 61 29.50 13.50 -12.77
CA LEU A 61 28.08 13.82 -12.98
C LEU A 61 27.92 15.26 -13.49
N ILE A 62 28.84 16.16 -13.15
CA ILE A 62 28.84 17.56 -13.59
C ILE A 62 29.16 17.61 -15.09
N LEU A 63 30.25 16.94 -15.50
CA LEU A 63 30.61 16.81 -16.91
C LEU A 63 29.50 16.12 -17.70
N GLY A 64 28.95 15.00 -17.20
CA GLY A 64 27.85 14.28 -17.85
C GLY A 64 26.61 15.15 -18.05
N ARG A 65 26.24 15.95 -17.04
CA ARG A 65 25.13 16.91 -17.14
C ARG A 65 25.43 18.03 -18.13
N ALA A 66 26.66 18.55 -18.14
CA ALA A 66 27.07 19.60 -19.06
C ALA A 66 27.05 19.13 -20.52
N PHE A 67 27.55 17.92 -20.81
CA PHE A 67 27.48 17.33 -22.14
C PHE A 67 26.03 17.06 -22.57
N LYS A 68 25.20 16.52 -21.67
CA LYS A 68 23.77 16.32 -21.95
C LYS A 68 23.08 17.63 -22.30
N LYS A 69 23.30 18.69 -21.50
CA LYS A 69 22.72 20.02 -21.73
C LYS A 69 23.21 20.65 -23.05
N LYS A 70 24.48 20.48 -23.42
CA LYS A 70 24.99 20.93 -24.73
C LYS A 70 24.36 20.17 -25.90
N ASN A 71 24.01 18.90 -25.70
CA ASN A 71 23.42 18.03 -26.71
C ASN A 71 21.89 18.08 -26.76
N GLU A 72 21.22 18.86 -25.88
CA GLU A 72 19.75 19.01 -25.88
C GLU A 72 19.22 19.70 -27.16
N GLY A 73 20.08 20.35 -27.94
CA GLY A 73 19.75 20.92 -29.24
C GLY A 73 18.86 22.17 -29.14
N LEU A 74 18.29 22.59 -30.28
CA LEU A 74 17.32 23.69 -30.29
C LEU A 74 15.96 23.23 -29.74
N PRO A 75 15.27 24.07 -28.96
CA PRO A 75 13.91 23.77 -28.53
C PRO A 75 12.97 23.66 -29.75
N LYS A 76 12.07 22.67 -29.71
CA LYS A 76 11.05 22.40 -30.73
C LYS A 76 10.27 23.65 -31.15
N GLN A 77 9.99 24.54 -30.19
CA GLN A 77 9.27 25.78 -30.41
C GLN A 77 9.96 26.67 -31.44
N LEU A 78 11.29 26.73 -31.49
CA LEU A 78 12.01 27.56 -32.47
C LEU A 78 12.02 26.93 -33.88
N LEU A 79 11.94 25.61 -33.97
CA LEU A 79 12.01 24.89 -35.25
C LEU A 79 10.65 24.70 -35.90
N LEU A 80 9.62 24.44 -35.10
CA LEU A 80 8.30 24.00 -35.60
C LEU A 80 7.18 24.98 -35.27
N SER A 81 7.41 26.04 -34.49
CA SER A 81 6.39 27.07 -34.29
C SER A 81 6.31 27.94 -35.54
N HIS A 82 5.08 28.15 -35.99
CA HIS A 82 4.76 29.10 -37.04
C HIS A 82 4.07 30.30 -36.35
N HIS A 83 4.55 31.52 -36.61
CA HIS A 83 3.97 32.78 -36.10
C HIS A 83 3.90 32.96 -34.57
N GLY A 84 4.58 32.14 -33.77
CA GLY A 84 4.57 32.27 -32.31
C GLY A 84 3.21 31.92 -31.69
N GLU A 85 2.39 31.17 -32.40
CA GLU A 85 1.08 30.75 -31.92
C GLU A 85 1.18 29.69 -30.83
N LEU A 86 0.29 29.79 -29.84
CA LEU A 86 0.21 28.81 -28.77
C LEU A 86 -0.39 27.51 -29.33
N ASN A 87 0.20 26.37 -28.95
CA ASN A 87 -0.26 25.05 -29.41
C ASN A 87 -1.74 24.76 -29.13
N HIS A 88 -2.36 25.46 -28.18
CA HIS A 88 -3.76 25.27 -27.78
C HIS A 88 -4.75 26.22 -28.48
N LYS A 89 -4.32 27.05 -29.43
CA LYS A 89 -5.23 27.93 -30.18
C LYS A 89 -6.24 27.14 -31.03
N HIS A 90 -5.82 26.01 -31.59
CA HIS A 90 -6.60 25.24 -32.57
C HIS A 90 -7.22 23.98 -31.96
N LEU A 91 -7.94 24.11 -30.84
CA LEU A 91 -8.59 22.98 -30.17
C LEU A 91 -10.04 22.76 -30.60
N VAL A 92 -10.58 23.63 -31.46
CA VAL A 92 -11.93 23.52 -32.01
C VAL A 92 -11.84 22.92 -33.42
N SER A 93 -12.65 21.90 -33.67
CA SER A 93 -12.75 21.30 -35.00
C SER A 93 -13.74 22.09 -35.88
N VAL A 94 -13.56 22.05 -37.20
CA VAL A 94 -14.50 22.67 -38.16
C VAL A 94 -15.92 22.14 -37.97
N TYR A 95 -16.08 20.86 -37.60
CA TYR A 95 -17.39 20.28 -37.30
C TYR A 95 -18.07 20.98 -36.11
N ASP A 96 -17.31 21.16 -35.02
CA ASP A 96 -17.80 21.78 -33.79
C ASP A 96 -18.16 23.25 -34.02
N ASP A 97 -17.35 23.98 -34.82
CA ASP A 97 -17.65 25.35 -35.24
C ASP A 97 -18.85 25.46 -36.22
N HIS A 98 -19.08 24.48 -37.10
CA HIS A 98 -20.18 24.59 -38.06
C HIS A 98 -21.54 24.20 -37.46
N TYR A 99 -21.57 23.17 -36.62
CA TYR A 99 -22.82 22.56 -36.19
C TYR A 99 -23.18 22.85 -34.73
N MET A 100 -22.19 22.93 -33.85
CA MET A 100 -22.42 22.98 -32.40
C MET A 100 -22.31 24.41 -31.87
N ARG A 101 -21.40 25.19 -32.46
CA ARG A 101 -21.21 26.60 -32.15
C ARG A 101 -21.79 27.44 -33.27
N HIS A 102 -22.93 28.08 -33.04
CA HIS A 102 -23.39 29.12 -33.96
C HIS A 102 -22.57 30.40 -33.69
N GLY A 103 -21.29 30.38 -34.06
CA GLY A 103 -20.39 31.52 -33.91
C GLY A 103 -20.79 32.69 -34.81
N ASN A 104 -20.69 33.91 -34.29
CA ASN A 104 -20.98 35.17 -34.97
C ASN A 104 -19.84 35.57 -35.92
N SER A 105 -19.55 34.73 -36.91
CA SER A 105 -18.60 35.07 -37.97
C SER A 105 -19.12 36.27 -38.76
N SER A 106 -18.36 37.37 -38.78
CA SER A 106 -18.59 38.48 -39.71
C SER A 106 -18.20 38.12 -41.15
N LEU A 107 -17.50 37.00 -41.32
CA LEU A 107 -17.04 36.50 -42.61
C LEU A 107 -18.11 35.66 -43.29
N PRO A 108 -18.17 35.70 -44.64
CA PRO A 108 -19.17 35.00 -45.41
C PRO A 108 -19.01 33.47 -45.28
N PRO A 109 -20.12 32.71 -45.37
CA PRO A 109 -20.09 31.25 -45.30
C PRO A 109 -19.45 30.60 -46.52
N LEU A 110 -19.49 31.28 -47.68
CA LEU A 110 -18.87 30.82 -48.92
C LEU A 110 -17.86 31.85 -49.41
N ARG A 111 -16.77 31.33 -49.95
CA ARG A 111 -15.72 32.12 -50.59
C ARG A 111 -16.26 32.94 -51.76
N LYS A 112 -15.80 34.19 -51.85
CA LYS A 112 -16.09 35.09 -52.99
C LYS A 112 -14.80 35.55 -53.64
N PHE A 113 -14.70 35.42 -54.97
CA PHE A 113 -13.57 35.98 -55.71
C PHE A 113 -13.70 37.51 -55.77
N ASN A 114 -12.62 38.22 -55.46
CA ASN A 114 -12.56 39.67 -55.56
C ASN A 114 -11.63 40.07 -56.71
N GLY A 115 -12.22 40.59 -57.79
CA GLY A 115 -11.50 41.01 -58.99
C GLY A 115 -10.46 42.12 -58.74
N ASN A 116 -10.70 43.01 -57.78
CA ASN A 116 -9.76 44.10 -57.47
C ASN A 116 -8.49 43.59 -56.77
N LYS A 117 -8.64 42.55 -55.94
CA LYS A 117 -7.52 41.90 -55.23
C LYS A 117 -6.93 40.72 -56.01
N LEU A 118 -7.58 40.31 -57.09
CA LEU A 118 -7.27 39.10 -57.88
C LEU A 118 -7.09 37.85 -56.98
N ALA A 119 -7.87 37.78 -55.91
CA ALA A 119 -7.75 36.74 -54.90
C ALA A 119 -9.13 36.32 -54.42
N TRP A 120 -9.21 35.09 -53.94
CA TRP A 120 -10.34 34.62 -53.18
C TRP A 120 -10.34 35.31 -51.81
N LEU A 121 -11.44 35.97 -51.45
CA LEU A 121 -11.62 36.50 -50.11
C LEU A 121 -11.79 35.33 -49.14
N PRO A 122 -11.27 35.47 -47.91
CA PRO A 122 -11.37 34.40 -46.94
C PRO A 122 -12.82 34.15 -46.53
N GLU A 123 -13.13 32.88 -46.31
CA GLU A 123 -14.41 32.41 -45.78
C GLU A 123 -14.34 32.20 -44.26
N LYS A 124 -15.50 31.92 -43.65
CA LYS A 124 -15.58 31.59 -42.22
C LYS A 124 -14.56 30.52 -41.82
N SER A 125 -14.42 29.45 -42.60
CA SER A 125 -13.51 28.32 -42.33
C SER A 125 -12.03 28.68 -42.38
N ASP A 126 -11.64 29.76 -43.06
CA ASP A 126 -10.25 30.19 -43.15
C ASP A 126 -9.74 30.80 -41.84
N TYR A 127 -10.64 31.23 -40.95
CA TYR A 127 -10.30 31.80 -39.65
C TYR A 127 -10.87 30.92 -38.53
N PRO A 128 -10.06 29.98 -38.00
CA PRO A 128 -10.50 29.15 -36.89
C PRO A 128 -10.83 30.02 -35.68
N ILE A 129 -11.87 29.63 -34.93
CA ILE A 129 -12.28 30.32 -33.72
C ILE A 129 -11.26 30.05 -32.60
N ASP A 130 -10.71 31.11 -32.02
CA ASP A 130 -9.84 31.09 -30.84
C ASP A 130 -10.67 30.94 -29.54
N GLU A 131 -11.47 29.86 -29.45
CA GLU A 131 -12.27 29.55 -28.26
C GLU A 131 -11.79 28.25 -27.60
N PRO A 132 -12.02 28.09 -26.28
CA PRO A 132 -11.74 26.82 -25.62
C PRO A 132 -12.59 25.68 -26.22
N PRO A 133 -12.08 24.45 -26.26
CA PRO A 133 -12.77 23.31 -26.87
C PRO A 133 -14.13 23.03 -26.22
N THR A 134 -15.09 22.55 -26.99
CA THR A 134 -16.40 22.11 -26.45
C THR A 134 -16.18 20.80 -25.71
N ASN A 135 -16.00 20.90 -24.39
CA ASN A 135 -15.62 19.75 -23.58
C ASN A 135 -16.84 18.89 -23.18
N TYR A 136 -18.08 19.24 -23.56
CA TYR A 136 -19.32 18.49 -23.27
C TYR A 136 -19.43 17.93 -21.82
N GLY A 137 -18.80 18.58 -20.83
CA GLY A 137 -18.67 18.06 -19.46
C GLY A 137 -17.76 16.82 -19.28
N LEU A 138 -17.10 16.32 -20.32
CA LEU A 138 -16.22 15.14 -20.27
C LEU A 138 -15.09 15.31 -19.26
N LEU A 139 -14.44 16.47 -19.24
CA LEU A 139 -13.38 16.78 -18.27
C LEU A 139 -13.91 16.80 -16.83
N GLU A 140 -15.11 17.28 -16.60
CA GLU A 140 -15.74 17.29 -15.27
C GLU A 140 -16.05 15.86 -14.82
N PHE A 141 -16.65 15.07 -15.72
CA PHE A 141 -16.92 13.66 -15.52
C PHE A 141 -15.63 12.88 -15.20
N LYS A 142 -14.57 13.06 -16.00
CA LYS A 142 -13.28 12.40 -15.79
C LYS A 142 -12.59 12.84 -14.51
N ARG A 143 -12.69 14.13 -14.16
CA ARG A 143 -12.15 14.63 -12.89
C ARG A 143 -12.85 13.96 -11.72
N LYS A 144 -14.17 13.79 -11.78
CA LYS A 144 -14.93 13.07 -10.77
C LYS A 144 -14.50 11.61 -10.69
N THR A 145 -14.42 10.90 -11.82
CA THR A 145 -13.97 9.49 -11.82
C THR A 145 -12.57 9.32 -11.24
N TRP A 146 -11.63 10.22 -11.54
CA TRP A 146 -10.28 10.17 -10.97
C TRP A 146 -10.23 10.51 -9.48
N GLN A 147 -11.15 11.34 -8.99
CA GLN A 147 -11.28 11.58 -7.56
C GLN A 147 -11.81 10.33 -6.85
N ASP A 148 -12.83 9.68 -7.43
CA ASP A 148 -13.40 8.44 -6.92
C ASP A 148 -12.38 7.28 -6.94
N GLU A 149 -11.54 7.19 -7.98
CA GLU A 149 -10.46 6.19 -8.09
C GLU A 149 -9.34 6.41 -7.06
N LYS A 150 -9.05 7.65 -6.67
CA LYS A 150 -8.06 7.93 -5.62
C LYS A 150 -8.54 7.48 -4.24
N SER A 151 -9.86 7.52 -4.01
CA SER A 151 -10.48 6.91 -2.83
C SER A 151 -10.64 5.40 -3.03
N VAL A 152 -9.55 4.65 -3.09
CA VAL A 152 -9.61 3.19 -3.12
C VAL A 152 -10.09 2.70 -1.76
N ASP A 153 -11.40 2.48 -1.62
CA ASP A 153 -11.97 1.72 -0.52
C ASP A 153 -11.51 0.26 -0.70
N LEU A 154 -10.77 -0.29 0.27
CA LEU A 154 -10.24 -1.68 0.22
C LEU A 154 -11.34 -2.75 0.35
N ARG A 155 -12.60 -2.34 0.19
CA ARG A 155 -13.77 -3.20 0.25
C ARG A 155 -13.88 -4.02 -1.03
N SER A 156 -14.22 -5.29 -0.88
CA SER A 156 -14.48 -6.15 -2.02
C SER A 156 -15.74 -5.70 -2.76
N VAL A 157 -15.83 -6.00 -4.05
CA VAL A 157 -17.02 -5.73 -4.87
C VAL A 157 -18.28 -6.30 -4.21
N TYR A 158 -18.18 -7.47 -3.59
CA TYR A 158 -19.27 -8.09 -2.82
C TYR A 158 -19.73 -7.20 -1.66
N THR A 159 -18.81 -6.68 -0.85
CA THR A 159 -19.18 -5.81 0.30
C THR A 159 -19.75 -4.46 -0.12
N VAL A 160 -19.36 -3.91 -1.27
CA VAL A 160 -19.89 -2.63 -1.77
C VAL A 160 -21.28 -2.81 -2.41
N SER A 161 -21.49 -3.91 -3.13
CA SER A 161 -22.75 -4.19 -3.81
C SER A 161 -23.83 -4.80 -2.91
N TYR A 162 -23.43 -5.46 -1.82
CA TYR A 162 -24.37 -6.08 -0.90
C TYR A 162 -25.02 -5.03 0.00
N VAL A 163 -26.30 -4.76 -0.22
CA VAL A 163 -27.11 -3.91 0.65
C VAL A 163 -27.38 -4.66 1.95
N GLN A 164 -26.86 -4.18 3.08
CA GLN A 164 -27.17 -4.77 4.37
C GLN A 164 -28.67 -4.65 4.64
N PRO A 165 -29.37 -5.77 4.92
CA PRO A 165 -30.78 -5.71 5.25
C PRO A 165 -30.97 -4.99 6.60
N PRO A 166 -32.13 -4.32 6.81
CA PRO A 166 -32.38 -3.61 8.05
C PRO A 166 -32.36 -4.58 9.25
N PRO A 167 -31.98 -4.11 10.45
CA PRO A 167 -31.91 -4.94 11.66
C PRO A 167 -33.20 -5.73 11.96
N SER A 168 -34.35 -5.20 11.54
CA SER A 168 -35.67 -5.83 11.68
C SER A 168 -35.89 -7.08 10.82
N ALA A 169 -35.11 -7.25 9.75
CA ALA A 169 -35.15 -8.45 8.92
C ALA A 169 -34.44 -9.63 9.58
N PHE A 170 -33.53 -9.36 10.52
CA PHE A 170 -32.95 -10.41 11.35
C PHE A 170 -33.97 -10.83 12.40
N ALA A 171 -34.19 -12.14 12.52
CA ALA A 171 -35.05 -12.67 13.57
C ALA A 171 -34.52 -12.19 14.93
N ALA A 172 -35.33 -11.44 15.66
CA ALA A 172 -35.00 -11.01 17.02
C ALA A 172 -34.64 -12.25 17.84
N ILE A 173 -33.45 -12.24 18.46
CA ILE A 173 -33.04 -13.27 19.40
C ILE A 173 -34.07 -13.26 20.52
N ARG A 174 -34.99 -14.22 20.50
CA ARG A 174 -35.86 -14.47 21.66
C ARG A 174 -34.94 -15.03 22.72
N TYR A 175 -34.53 -14.20 23.66
CA TYR A 175 -33.92 -14.68 24.89
C TYR A 175 -34.96 -15.53 25.61
N ALA A 176 -35.04 -16.82 25.30
CA ALA A 176 -35.65 -17.82 26.16
C ALA A 176 -34.71 -18.07 27.34
N VAL A 177 -34.35 -17.00 28.05
CA VAL A 177 -33.64 -17.10 29.32
C VAL A 177 -34.71 -17.33 30.36
N ALA A 178 -34.77 -18.56 30.88
CA ALA A 178 -35.62 -18.84 32.03
C ALA A 178 -35.31 -17.81 33.13
N PRO A 179 -36.32 -17.20 33.76
CA PRO A 179 -36.09 -16.17 34.76
C PRO A 179 -35.15 -16.71 35.83
N ARG A 180 -34.16 -15.90 36.22
CA ARG A 180 -33.09 -16.30 37.15
C ARG A 180 -33.65 -16.89 38.46
N ALA A 181 -34.86 -16.49 38.84
CA ALA A 181 -35.64 -17.01 39.97
C ALA A 181 -35.92 -18.53 39.90
N LEU A 182 -35.95 -19.14 38.70
CA LEU A 182 -36.11 -20.58 38.50
C LEU A 182 -34.77 -21.33 38.51
N SER A 183 -33.64 -20.62 38.73
CA SER A 183 -32.34 -21.27 38.84
C SER A 183 -32.23 -21.99 40.18
N SER A 184 -31.94 -23.29 40.13
CA SER A 184 -31.61 -24.10 41.31
C SER A 184 -30.40 -23.57 42.08
N SER A 185 -29.51 -22.80 41.43
CA SER A 185 -28.33 -22.21 42.08
C SER A 185 -28.67 -21.13 43.12
N LEU A 186 -29.84 -20.49 43.03
CA LEU A 186 -30.23 -19.39 43.92
C LEU A 186 -31.07 -19.82 45.13
N HIS A 187 -31.28 -21.13 45.33
CA HIS A 187 -32.04 -21.62 46.49
C HIS A 187 -31.25 -21.40 47.79
N GLN A 188 -31.92 -20.93 48.84
CA GLN A 188 -31.27 -20.58 50.12
C GLN A 188 -30.47 -21.74 50.73
N HIS A 189 -30.93 -22.98 50.52
CA HIS A 189 -30.25 -24.21 50.95
C HIS A 189 -28.88 -24.42 50.27
N ASN A 190 -28.70 -23.92 49.04
CA ASN A 190 -27.42 -23.99 48.31
C ASN A 190 -26.42 -22.89 48.75
N ASN A 191 -26.88 -21.87 49.48
CA ASN A 191 -26.02 -20.80 50.00
C ASN A 191 -25.35 -21.16 51.35
N LEU A 192 -25.67 -22.32 51.93
CA LEU A 192 -25.06 -22.79 53.18
C LEU A 192 -23.84 -23.69 52.89
N ASN A 193 -22.66 -23.07 52.78
CA ASN A 193 -21.38 -23.73 52.48
C ASN A 193 -20.86 -24.72 53.55
N LYS A 194 -21.66 -25.08 54.56
CA LYS A 194 -21.22 -25.90 55.70
C LYS A 194 -21.47 -27.41 55.54
N ASN A 195 -22.23 -27.84 54.53
CA ASN A 195 -22.58 -29.24 54.33
C ASN A 195 -21.87 -29.81 53.08
N LEU A 196 -20.56 -30.05 53.17
CA LEU A 196 -19.80 -30.65 52.06
C LEU A 196 -20.33 -32.04 51.67
N ASN A 197 -20.90 -32.79 52.61
CA ASN A 197 -21.36 -34.17 52.41
C ASN A 197 -22.59 -34.30 51.49
N LEU A 198 -23.24 -33.18 51.12
CA LEU A 198 -24.46 -33.17 50.31
C LEU A 198 -24.27 -32.55 48.92
N LYS A 199 -23.08 -32.03 48.58
CA LYS A 199 -22.85 -31.34 47.29
C LYS A 199 -23.09 -32.21 46.05
N ASP A 200 -22.85 -33.52 46.17
CA ASP A 200 -23.00 -34.48 45.07
C ASP A 200 -24.26 -35.35 45.17
N GLN A 201 -25.08 -35.15 46.21
CA GLN A 201 -26.35 -35.86 46.35
C GLN A 201 -27.48 -35.11 45.63
N LYS A 202 -28.08 -35.74 44.62
CA LYS A 202 -29.30 -35.23 43.98
C LYS A 202 -30.47 -35.29 44.96
N GLN A 203 -30.72 -34.21 45.69
CA GLN A 203 -31.93 -34.09 46.49
C GLN A 203 -33.10 -33.71 45.58
N LEU A 204 -34.04 -34.63 45.38
CA LEU A 204 -35.33 -34.32 44.78
C LEU A 204 -36.15 -33.57 45.83
N GLN A 205 -36.16 -32.24 45.75
CA GLN A 205 -37.03 -31.44 46.60
C GLN A 205 -38.39 -31.26 45.92
N VAL A 206 -39.45 -31.49 46.70
CA VAL A 206 -40.82 -31.14 46.33
C VAL A 206 -40.91 -29.62 46.30
N PRO A 207 -41.58 -28.99 45.31
CA PRO A 207 -41.71 -27.54 45.27
C PRO A 207 -42.34 -27.01 46.56
N ASP A 208 -41.71 -26.01 47.18
CA ASP A 208 -42.27 -25.33 48.34
C ASP A 208 -43.67 -24.76 48.00
N GLN A 209 -44.58 -24.83 48.97
CA GLN A 209 -45.89 -24.20 48.83
C GLN A 209 -45.70 -22.69 48.67
N ARG A 210 -46.29 -22.14 47.61
CA ARG A 210 -46.27 -20.70 47.32
C ARG A 210 -46.82 -19.93 48.52
N VAL A 211 -45.96 -19.17 49.20
CA VAL A 211 -46.41 -18.11 50.11
C VAL A 211 -47.14 -17.08 49.27
N GLY A 212 -48.40 -16.83 49.62
CA GLY A 212 -49.33 -15.99 48.87
C GLY A 212 -48.76 -14.59 48.61
N ALA A 213 -48.94 -14.14 47.37
CA ALA A 213 -48.59 -12.79 46.94
C ALA A 213 -49.43 -11.76 47.70
N THR A 214 -48.82 -11.05 48.66
CA THR A 214 -49.35 -9.78 49.15
C THR A 214 -48.91 -8.65 48.22
N MET A 215 -49.89 -8.19 47.44
CA MET A 215 -50.00 -6.93 46.69
C MET A 215 -48.89 -5.90 46.88
N ALA A 216 -48.16 -5.59 45.79
CA ALA A 216 -47.51 -4.30 45.61
C ALA A 216 -48.05 -3.67 44.32
N SER A 217 -48.70 -2.53 44.50
CA SER A 217 -49.44 -1.74 43.53
C SER A 217 -48.60 -1.25 42.34
N LEU A 218 -49.20 -1.32 41.16
CA LEU A 218 -48.79 -0.62 39.94
C LEU A 218 -48.73 0.90 40.18
N VAL A 219 -47.59 1.53 39.90
CA VAL A 219 -47.55 2.97 39.56
C VAL A 219 -46.95 3.07 38.15
N VAL A 220 -47.83 3.38 37.20
CA VAL A 220 -47.48 3.68 35.81
C VAL A 220 -46.96 5.11 35.79
N VAL A 221 -45.70 5.30 35.38
CA VAL A 221 -45.15 6.62 35.06
C VAL A 221 -45.06 6.71 33.53
N THR A 222 -45.96 7.48 32.93
CA THR A 222 -45.89 7.86 31.51
C THR A 222 -44.90 9.01 31.31
N PRO A 223 -44.08 9.01 30.24
CA PRO A 223 -43.14 10.09 29.95
C PRO A 223 -43.85 11.32 29.34
N PRO A 224 -43.33 12.56 29.55
CA PRO A 224 -43.95 13.77 29.02
C PRO A 224 -43.66 13.99 27.53
N GLU A 225 -44.71 14.43 26.83
CA GLU A 225 -44.73 14.84 25.43
C GLU A 225 -43.96 16.16 25.23
N ASN A 226 -43.04 16.19 24.25
CA ASN A 226 -42.36 17.40 23.81
C ASN A 226 -43.28 18.19 22.87
N ASN A 227 -43.88 19.26 23.39
CA ASN A 227 -44.63 20.22 22.59
C ASN A 227 -43.72 21.05 21.69
N SER A 228 -44.01 20.94 20.39
CA SER A 228 -43.69 21.88 19.34
C SER A 228 -44.28 23.27 19.63
N MET A 229 -43.47 24.32 19.48
CA MET A 229 -43.94 25.66 19.13
C MET A 229 -43.36 26.01 17.74
N GLY A 230 -44.24 26.14 16.75
CA GLY A 230 -44.10 27.14 15.68
C GLY A 230 -44.92 28.38 16.05
N PRO A 231 -45.20 29.32 15.14
CA PRO A 231 -44.74 29.49 13.76
C PRO A 231 -43.51 30.42 13.60
#